data_AF-A0A377KD20-F1
#
_entry.id   AF-A0A377KD20-F1
#
_cell.length_a   1.000
_cell.length_b   1.000
_cell.length_c   1.000
_cell.angle_alpha   90.00
_cell.angle_beta   90.00
_cell.angle_gamma   90.00
#
_symmetry.space_group_name_H-M   'P 1'
#
loop_
_entity.id
_entity.type
_entity.pdbx_description
1 polymer ?
#
loop_
_entity_poly.entity_id
_entity_poly.type
_entity_poly.pdbx_seq_one_letter_code
_entity_poly.pdbx_strand_id
1 'polypeptide(L)'
;MLKRIKIVTSLLLVLAVFGLLQLTSGGLFFNALKNDKENFTVLQTIRQQQSTLNGSWVALLQTRNTLNRAGIRYMMDQNNIGSGSTVAELMQSASISLKQAEKNWADYEALPRDPRQSTAAAAEIKRNYDIYHNALAELIQLLGAGKINEFL
;
A
#
# COMPACT_ATOMS: atom_id res chain seq x y z
N MET A 1 0.98 47.35 -48.52
CA MET A 1 0.11 48.54 -48.29
C MET A 1 0.10 48.96 -46.80
N LEU A 2 1.27 49.10 -46.16
CA LEU A 2 1.39 49.42 -44.72
C LEU A 2 2.10 50.75 -44.45
N LYS A 3 2.03 51.72 -45.38
CA LYS A 3 2.79 52.98 -45.28
C LYS A 3 2.12 54.09 -44.45
N ARG A 4 0.91 53.86 -43.89
CA ARG A 4 0.17 54.86 -43.09
C ARG A 4 -0.56 54.22 -41.89
N ILE A 5 0.15 53.47 -41.06
CA ILE A 5 -0.38 53.03 -39.76
C ILE A 5 -0.08 54.13 -38.74
N LYS A 6 -1.13 54.64 -38.06
CA LYS A 6 -0.94 55.53 -36.90
C LYS A 6 -0.23 54.74 -35.81
N ILE A 7 0.72 55.37 -35.11
CA ILE A 7 1.49 54.77 -34.01
C ILE A 7 0.56 54.06 -33.00
N VAL A 8 -0.61 54.65 -32.71
CA VAL A 8 -1.64 54.09 -31.84
C VAL A 8 -2.16 52.74 -32.33
N THR A 9 -2.42 52.57 -33.63
CA THR A 9 -2.89 51.31 -34.22
C THR A 9 -1.81 50.24 -34.17
N SER A 10 -0.53 50.60 -34.35
CA SER A 10 0.59 49.67 -34.17
C SER A 10 0.73 49.24 -32.70
N LEU A 11 0.56 50.18 -31.76
CA LEU A 11 0.66 49.91 -30.33
C LEU A 11 -0.45 48.95 -29.87
N LEU A 12 -1.68 49.18 -30.31
CA LEU A 12 -2.82 48.30 -30.03
C LEU A 12 -2.62 46.88 -30.58
N LEU A 13 -2.01 46.76 -31.78
CA LEU A 13 -1.73 45.44 -32.37
C LEU A 13 -0.69 44.67 -31.55
N VAL A 14 0.39 45.34 -31.11
CA VAL A 14 1.39 44.73 -30.23
C VAL A 14 0.76 44.28 -28.90
N LEU A 15 -0.11 45.11 -28.32
CA LEU A 15 -0.80 44.80 -27.06
C LEU A 15 -1.75 43.62 -27.22
N ALA A 16 -2.48 43.52 -28.34
CA ALA A 16 -3.35 42.39 -28.65
C ALA A 16 -2.56 41.08 -28.83
N VAL A 17 -1.42 41.11 -29.54
CA VAL A 17 -0.53 39.95 -29.69
C VAL A 17 0.04 39.53 -28.33
N PHE A 18 0.45 40.50 -27.52
CA PHE A 18 0.97 40.23 -26.18
C PHE A 18 -0.10 39.59 -25.28
N GLY A 19 -1.34 40.10 -25.30
CA GLY A 19 -2.47 39.51 -24.58
C GLY A 19 -2.78 38.08 -25.04
N LEU A 20 -2.76 37.82 -26.35
CA LEU A 20 -2.92 36.47 -26.91
C LEU A 20 -1.82 35.52 -26.41
N LEU A 21 -0.55 35.95 -26.45
CA LEU A 21 0.56 35.15 -25.95
C LEU A 21 0.44 34.88 -24.44
N GLN A 22 0.04 35.87 -23.64
CA GLN A 22 -0.21 35.69 -22.21
C GLN A 22 -1.34 34.70 -21.94
N LEU A 23 -2.43 34.76 -22.70
CA LEU A 23 -3.55 33.82 -22.57
C LEU A 23 -3.15 32.40 -22.96
N THR A 24 -2.41 32.22 -24.05
CA THR A 24 -1.91 30.88 -24.45
C THR A 24 -0.93 30.31 -23.42
N SER A 25 -0.03 31.14 -22.89
CA SER A 25 0.91 30.75 -21.83
C SER A 25 0.18 30.37 -20.54
N GLY A 26 -0.77 31.19 -20.10
CA GLY A 26 -1.62 30.90 -18.93
C GLY A 26 -2.46 29.65 -19.10
N GLY A 27 -3.01 29.40 -20.30
CA GLY A 27 -3.77 28.20 -20.63
C GLY A 27 -2.92 26.93 -20.62
N LEU A 28 -1.73 26.97 -21.21
CA LEU A 28 -0.77 25.86 -21.18
C LEU A 28 -0.29 25.58 -19.75
N PHE A 29 0.00 26.63 -18.98
CA PHE A 29 0.39 26.52 -17.58
C PHE A 29 -0.71 25.91 -16.71
N PHE A 30 -1.98 26.30 -16.91
CA PHE A 30 -3.12 25.71 -16.21
C PHE A 30 -3.31 24.23 -16.58
N ASN A 31 -3.13 23.87 -17.85
CA ASN A 31 -3.23 22.48 -18.30
C ASN A 31 -2.10 21.60 -17.72
N ALA A 32 -0.87 22.13 -17.66
CA ALA A 32 0.27 21.47 -17.02
C ALA A 32 0.00 21.24 -15.52
N LEU A 33 -0.45 22.28 -14.80
CA LEU A 33 -0.85 22.19 -13.38
C LEU A 33 -1.95 21.16 -13.13
N LYS A 34 -2.94 21.06 -14.03
CA LYS A 34 -4.02 20.09 -13.91
C LYS A 34 -3.51 18.65 -14.06
N ASN A 35 -2.69 18.39 -15.07
CA ASN A 35 -2.05 17.08 -15.26
C ASN A 35 -1.13 16.71 -14.09
N ASP A 36 -0.37 17.67 -13.55
CA ASP A 36 0.48 17.45 -12.38
C ASP A 36 -0.33 17.11 -11.12
N LYS A 37 -1.51 17.73 -10.95
CA LYS A 37 -2.40 17.43 -9.83
C LYS A 37 -3.01 16.04 -9.90
N GLU A 38 -3.45 15.58 -11.08
CA GLU A 38 -3.95 14.21 -11.27
C GLU A 38 -2.85 13.17 -11.01
N ASN A 39 -1.64 13.41 -11.52
CA ASN A 39 -0.49 12.54 -11.25
C ASN A 39 -0.12 12.52 -9.77
N PHE A 40 -0.23 13.64 -9.06
CA PHE A 40 0.03 13.70 -7.63
C PHE A 40 -0.94 12.83 -6.82
N THR A 41 -2.25 12.90 -7.10
CA THR A 41 -3.26 12.07 -6.41
C THR A 41 -3.06 10.58 -6.69
N VAL A 42 -2.69 10.21 -7.92
CA VAL A 42 -2.37 8.82 -8.26
C VAL A 42 -1.12 8.36 -7.50
N LEU A 43 -0.05 9.14 -7.47
CA LEU A 43 1.18 8.80 -6.75
C LEU A 43 0.93 8.68 -5.24
N GLN A 44 0.11 9.55 -4.66
CA GLN A 44 -0.28 9.45 -3.26
C GLN A 44 -1.06 8.15 -2.99
N THR A 45 -1.97 7.78 -3.88
CA THR A 45 -2.73 6.52 -3.79
C THR A 45 -1.80 5.30 -3.88
N ILE A 46 -0.86 5.30 -4.83
CA ILE A 46 0.13 4.22 -4.98
C ILE A 46 1.01 4.09 -3.73
N ARG A 47 1.45 5.21 -3.14
CA ARG A 47 2.20 5.20 -1.89
C ARG A 47 1.37 4.63 -0.74
N GLN A 48 0.09 4.98 -0.65
CA GLN A 48 -0.80 4.44 0.36
C GLN A 48 -1.00 2.93 0.18
N GLN A 49 -1.22 2.48 -1.07
CA GLN A 49 -1.32 1.05 -1.41
C GLN A 49 -0.04 0.30 -1.01
N GLN A 50 1.13 0.85 -1.31
CA GLN A 50 2.41 0.24 -0.94
C GLN A 50 2.59 0.19 0.57
N SER A 51 2.19 1.26 1.29
CA SER A 51 2.30 1.33 2.74
C SER A 51 1.40 0.31 3.44
N THR A 52 0.13 0.20 3.05
CA THR A 52 -0.82 -0.74 3.65
C THR A 52 -0.46 -2.19 3.29
N LEU A 53 -0.09 -2.46 2.04
CA LEU A 53 0.40 -3.77 1.63
C LEU A 53 1.66 -4.20 2.40
N ASN A 54 2.64 -3.31 2.53
CA ASN A 54 3.85 -3.59 3.31
C ASN A 54 3.54 -3.79 4.80
N GLY A 55 2.61 -3.00 5.36
CA GLY A 55 2.13 -3.17 6.72
C GLY A 55 1.47 -4.54 6.94
N SER A 56 0.70 -5.03 5.96
CA SER A 56 0.12 -6.37 6.00
C SER A 56 1.21 -7.44 5.96
N TRP A 57 2.16 -7.32 5.03
CA TRP A 57 3.27 -8.25 4.88
C TRP A 57 4.14 -8.36 6.15
N VAL A 58 4.53 -7.23 6.74
CA VAL A 58 5.31 -7.20 7.99
C VAL A 58 4.55 -7.88 9.13
N ALA A 59 3.24 -7.66 9.24
CA ALA A 59 2.42 -8.29 10.28
C ALA A 59 2.25 -9.80 10.08
N LEU A 60 2.19 -10.31 8.83
CA LEU A 60 2.23 -11.74 8.54
C LEU A 60 3.57 -12.36 8.95
N LEU A 61 4.69 -11.69 8.62
CA LEU A 61 6.03 -12.14 9.04
C LEU A 61 6.18 -12.16 10.56
N GLN A 62 5.64 -11.16 11.25
CA GLN A 62 5.62 -11.12 12.71
C GLN A 62 4.79 -12.28 13.29
N THR A 63 3.63 -12.56 12.70
CA THR A 63 2.79 -13.71 13.07
C THR A 63 3.58 -15.01 12.97
N ARG A 64 4.23 -15.25 11.83
CA ARG A 64 5.08 -16.44 11.63
C ARG A 64 6.21 -16.52 12.65
N ASN A 65 6.93 -15.42 12.88
CA ASN A 65 8.03 -15.41 13.84
C ASN A 65 7.54 -15.76 15.25
N THR A 66 6.42 -15.16 15.68
CA THR A 66 5.83 -15.45 16.98
C THR A 66 5.32 -16.89 17.08
N LEU A 67 4.73 -17.44 16.03
CA LEU A 67 4.33 -18.86 15.98
C LEU A 67 5.53 -19.79 16.10
N ASN A 68 6.62 -19.53 15.37
CA ASN A 68 7.84 -20.33 15.49
C ASN A 68 8.39 -20.31 16.92
N ARG A 69 8.36 -19.14 17.58
CA ARG A 69 8.72 -19.03 19.00
C ARG A 69 7.78 -19.82 19.90
N ALA A 70 6.48 -19.81 19.61
CA ALA A 70 5.48 -20.58 20.36
C ALA A 70 5.72 -22.10 20.24
N GLY A 71 6.01 -22.60 19.03
CA GLY A 71 6.34 -24.01 18.80
C GLY A 71 7.61 -24.45 19.55
N ILE A 72 8.67 -23.64 19.50
CA ILE A 72 9.90 -23.91 20.26
C ILE A 72 9.62 -23.90 21.77
N ARG A 73 8.85 -22.91 22.25
CA ARG A 73 8.48 -22.81 23.67
C ARG A 73 7.67 -24.03 24.12
N TYR A 74 6.75 -24.51 23.29
CA TYR A 74 5.96 -25.71 23.57
C TYR A 74 6.85 -26.93 23.79
N MET A 75 7.87 -27.13 22.95
CA MET A 75 8.84 -28.21 23.12
C MET A 75 9.72 -28.05 24.37
N MET A 76 10.09 -26.81 24.72
CA MET A 76 10.85 -26.53 25.94
C MET A 76 10.04 -26.79 27.21
N ASP A 77 8.74 -26.47 27.20
CA ASP A 77 7.84 -26.72 28.33
C ASP A 77 7.68 -28.21 28.63
N GLN A 78 7.65 -29.07 27.59
CA GLN A 78 7.64 -30.53 27.78
C GLN A 78 8.87 -31.06 28.55
N ASN A 79 10.00 -30.36 28.44
CA ASN A 79 11.26 -30.73 29.09
C ASN A 79 11.50 -29.94 30.39
N ASN A 80 10.52 -29.18 30.89
CA ASN A 80 10.62 -28.30 32.06
C ASN A 80 11.78 -27.26 31.99
N ILE A 81 12.18 -26.86 30.78
CA ILE A 81 13.27 -25.88 30.55
C ILE A 81 12.77 -24.55 29.98
N GLY A 82 11.45 -24.37 29.84
CA GLY A 82 10.88 -23.16 29.28
C GLY A 82 11.06 -21.93 30.18
N SER A 83 11.65 -20.85 29.63
CA SER A 83 11.72 -19.52 30.27
C SER A 83 11.18 -18.38 29.37
N GLY A 84 10.75 -17.27 29.98
CA GLY A 84 10.11 -16.15 29.26
C GLY A 84 8.63 -16.36 28.96
N SER A 85 8.13 -15.74 27.88
CA SER A 85 6.71 -15.78 27.49
C SER A 85 6.21 -17.22 27.31
N THR A 86 5.01 -17.48 27.82
CA THR A 86 4.34 -18.78 27.71
C THR A 86 3.84 -19.02 26.29
N VAL A 87 3.54 -20.29 25.97
CA VAL A 87 2.89 -20.64 24.69
C VAL A 87 1.59 -19.83 24.52
N ALA A 88 0.76 -19.73 25.56
CA ALA A 88 -0.50 -19.00 25.50
C ALA A 88 -0.32 -17.52 25.15
N GLU A 89 0.67 -16.84 25.76
CA GLU A 89 0.98 -15.44 25.46
C GLU A 89 1.50 -15.26 24.04
N LEU A 90 2.36 -16.16 23.57
CA LEU A 90 2.89 -16.12 22.20
C LEU A 90 1.76 -16.39 21.19
N MET A 91 0.87 -17.32 21.47
CA MET A 91 -0.32 -17.60 20.63
C MET A 91 -1.25 -16.39 20.55
N GLN A 92 -1.48 -15.70 21.67
CA GLN A 92 -2.25 -14.47 21.69
C GLN A 92 -1.57 -13.36 20.88
N SER A 93 -0.24 -13.20 21.02
CA SER A 93 0.53 -12.22 20.25
C SER A 93 0.54 -12.53 18.74
N ALA A 94 0.64 -13.79 18.35
CA ALA A 94 0.53 -14.23 16.96
C ALA A 94 -0.87 -13.89 16.40
N SER A 95 -1.92 -14.18 17.16
CA SER A 95 -3.31 -13.88 16.76
C SER A 95 -3.55 -12.37 16.58
N ILE A 96 -2.99 -11.53 17.47
CA ILE A 96 -3.04 -10.07 17.35
C ILE A 96 -2.31 -9.61 16.09
N SER A 97 -1.13 -10.16 15.82
CA SER A 97 -0.34 -9.82 14.63
C SER A 97 -1.08 -10.21 13.34
N LEU A 98 -1.75 -11.36 13.31
CA LEU A 98 -2.53 -11.80 12.15
C LEU A 98 -3.71 -10.86 11.90
N LYS A 99 -4.45 -10.48 12.94
CA LYS A 99 -5.52 -9.47 12.83
C LYS A 99 -5.02 -8.11 12.34
N GLN A 100 -3.81 -7.71 12.73
CA GLN A 100 -3.21 -6.49 12.20
C GLN A 100 -2.87 -6.62 10.70
N ALA A 101 -2.45 -7.82 10.26
CA ALA A 101 -2.24 -8.09 8.83
C ALA A 101 -3.55 -8.04 8.04
N GLU A 102 -4.63 -8.62 8.55
CA GLU A 102 -5.99 -8.56 8.00
C GLU A 102 -6.47 -7.11 7.87
N LYS A 103 -6.29 -6.30 8.91
CA LYS A 103 -6.65 -4.87 8.87
C LYS A 103 -5.89 -4.13 7.78
N ASN A 104 -4.57 -4.25 7.76
CA ASN A 104 -3.73 -3.58 6.76
C ASN A 104 -4.05 -4.07 5.33
N TRP A 105 -4.42 -5.34 5.19
CA TRP A 105 -4.85 -5.92 3.91
C TRP A 105 -6.21 -5.36 3.46
N ALA A 106 -7.19 -5.28 4.36
CA ALA A 106 -8.48 -4.67 4.07
C ALA A 106 -8.32 -3.19 3.67
N ASP A 107 -7.44 -2.45 4.36
CA ASP A 107 -7.10 -1.07 4.00
C ASP A 107 -6.42 -0.99 2.62
N TYR A 108 -5.62 -1.98 2.22
CA TYR A 108 -5.06 -2.08 0.86
C TYR A 108 -6.15 -2.34 -0.19
N GLU A 109 -7.07 -3.28 0.05
CA GLU A 109 -8.14 -3.62 -0.89
C GLU A 109 -9.17 -2.50 -1.08
N ALA A 110 -9.37 -1.67 -0.05
CA ALA A 110 -10.26 -0.51 -0.11
C ALA A 110 -9.72 0.65 -0.96
N LEU A 111 -8.41 0.67 -1.27
CA LEU A 111 -7.81 1.76 -2.03
C LEU A 111 -8.13 1.64 -3.52
N PRO A 112 -8.50 2.76 -4.18
CA PRO A 112 -8.82 2.73 -5.60
C PRO A 112 -7.58 2.34 -6.40
N ARG A 113 -7.79 1.56 -7.47
CA ARG A 113 -6.73 1.13 -8.38
C ARG A 113 -6.75 1.98 -9.64
N ASP A 114 -5.60 2.53 -10.01
CA ASP A 114 -5.47 3.28 -11.27
C ASP A 114 -5.54 2.29 -12.45
N PRO A 115 -6.24 2.62 -13.55
CA PRO A 115 -6.36 1.74 -14.72
C PRO A 115 -5.03 1.31 -15.35
N ARG A 116 -3.94 2.06 -15.12
CA ARG A 116 -2.59 1.73 -15.59
C ARG A 116 -1.93 0.63 -14.76
N GLN A 117 -2.46 0.30 -13.58
CA GLN A 117 -1.92 -0.76 -12.74
C GLN A 117 -2.36 -2.14 -13.24
N SER A 118 -1.44 -3.11 -13.24
CA SER A 118 -1.74 -4.48 -13.67
C SER A 118 -2.76 -5.15 -12.75
N THR A 119 -3.89 -5.57 -13.32
CA THR A 119 -4.92 -6.37 -12.65
C THR A 119 -4.43 -7.78 -12.37
N ALA A 120 -3.63 -8.36 -13.27
CA ALA A 120 -3.01 -9.67 -13.06
C ALA A 120 -2.06 -9.68 -11.86
N ALA A 121 -1.23 -8.64 -11.71
CA ALA A 121 -0.36 -8.49 -10.54
C ALA A 121 -1.18 -8.33 -9.24
N ALA A 122 -2.31 -7.61 -9.29
CA ALA A 122 -3.21 -7.47 -8.16
C ALA A 122 -3.78 -8.83 -7.70
N ALA A 123 -4.26 -9.62 -8.66
CA ALA A 123 -4.82 -10.93 -8.41
C ALA A 123 -3.76 -11.89 -7.83
N GLU A 124 -2.53 -11.83 -8.33
CA GLU A 124 -1.44 -12.66 -7.81
C GLU A 124 -1.03 -12.26 -6.39
N ILE A 125 -0.99 -10.96 -6.07
CA ILE A 125 -0.75 -10.49 -4.70
C ILE A 125 -1.85 -11.01 -3.76
N LYS A 126 -3.12 -10.91 -4.16
CA LYS A 126 -4.25 -11.43 -3.39
C LYS A 126 -4.15 -12.93 -3.17
N ARG A 127 -3.88 -13.70 -4.22
CA ARG A 127 -3.72 -15.15 -4.14
C ARG A 127 -2.62 -15.54 -3.15
N ASN A 128 -1.47 -14.89 -3.22
CA ASN A 128 -0.34 -15.18 -2.33
C ASN A 128 -0.61 -14.74 -0.89
N TYR A 129 -1.30 -13.61 -0.71
CA TYR A 129 -1.80 -13.20 0.61
C TYR A 129 -2.74 -14.25 1.18
N ASP A 130 -3.78 -14.66 0.45
CA ASP A 130 -4.79 -15.62 0.92
C ASP A 130 -4.13 -16.95 1.32
N ILE A 131 -3.24 -17.49 0.47
CA ILE A 131 -2.51 -18.73 0.76
C ILE A 131 -1.71 -18.59 2.07
N TYR A 132 -0.92 -17.51 2.19
CA TYR A 132 -0.02 -17.35 3.32
C TYR A 132 -0.76 -17.05 4.61
N HIS A 133 -1.77 -16.17 4.56
CA HIS A 133 -2.67 -15.87 5.66
C HIS A 133 -3.36 -17.14 6.17
N ASN A 134 -3.95 -17.93 5.27
CA ASN A 134 -4.69 -19.13 5.65
C ASN A 134 -3.77 -20.18 6.29
N ALA A 135 -2.55 -20.34 5.77
CA ALA A 135 -1.56 -21.21 6.38
C ALA A 135 -1.19 -20.75 7.81
N LEU A 136 -1.00 -19.44 8.05
CA LEU A 136 -0.72 -18.92 9.39
C LEU A 136 -1.93 -19.07 10.34
N ALA A 137 -3.15 -18.87 9.84
CA ALA A 137 -4.37 -19.10 10.60
C ALA A 137 -4.51 -20.57 11.00
N GLU A 138 -4.20 -21.49 10.08
CA GLU A 138 -4.19 -22.93 10.35
C GLU A 138 -3.14 -23.30 11.40
N LEU A 139 -1.92 -22.78 11.30
CA LEU A 139 -0.87 -22.99 12.32
C LEU A 139 -1.30 -22.50 13.71
N ILE A 140 -2.04 -21.39 13.80
CA ILE A 140 -2.64 -20.93 15.06
C ILE A 140 -3.61 -21.98 15.61
N GLN A 141 -4.49 -22.54 14.78
CA GLN A 141 -5.45 -23.56 15.22
C GLN A 141 -4.75 -24.85 15.66
N LEU A 142 -3.77 -25.33 14.88
CA LEU A 142 -3.02 -26.56 15.16
C LEU A 142 -2.26 -26.47 16.48
N LEU A 143 -1.51 -25.38 16.70
CA LEU A 143 -0.77 -25.20 17.94
C LEU A 143 -1.69 -24.94 19.13
N GLY A 144 -2.80 -24.22 18.93
CA GLY A 144 -3.84 -24.01 19.95
C GLY A 144 -4.53 -25.31 20.38
N ALA A 145 -4.66 -26.27 19.47
CA ALA A 145 -5.18 -27.61 19.73
C ALA A 145 -4.11 -28.58 20.30
N GLY A 146 -2.86 -28.14 20.49
CA GLY A 146 -1.75 -28.97 20.95
C GLY A 146 -1.23 -29.98 19.90
N LYS A 147 -1.62 -29.83 18.63
CA LYS A 147 -1.22 -30.70 17.51
C LYS A 147 0.17 -30.33 16.99
N ILE A 148 1.19 -30.42 17.84
CA ILE A 148 2.55 -29.95 17.53
C ILE A 148 3.17 -30.63 16.30
N ASN A 149 2.86 -31.90 16.06
CA ASN A 149 3.40 -32.65 14.92
C ASN A 149 2.82 -32.18 13.58
N GLU A 150 1.59 -31.66 13.56
CA GLU A 150 0.97 -31.09 12.36
C GLU A 150 1.42 -29.63 12.14
N PHE A 151 1.86 -28.96 13.21
CA PHE A 151 2.34 -27.58 13.19
C PHE A 151 3.79 -27.43 12.65
N LEU A 152 4.63 -28.46 12.82
CA LEU A 152 6.06 -28.45 12.48
C LEU A 152 6.35 -28.62 10.99
#